data_AF-A0A1A9J280-F1
#
_entry.id   AF-A0A1A9J280-F1
#
_cell.length_a   1.000
_cell.length_b   1.000
_cell.length_c   1.000
_cell.angle_alpha   90.00
_cell.angle_beta   90.00
_cell.angle_gamma   90.00
#
_symmetry.space_group_name_H-M   'P 1'
#
loop_
_entity.id
_entity.type
_entity.pdbx_description
1 polymer ?
#
loop_
_entity_poly.entity_id
_entity_poly.type
_entity_poly.pdbx_seq_one_letter_code
_entity_poly.pdbx_strand_id
1 'polypeptide(L)' 'MPFDDDEPVFRRSKFGTNRYEYNPDNPVGMALIVLSLLVAGVVLLLMHEHAGPFARPADRDTYTPAPAVPSAPPADSWQP' A
#
# COMPACT_ATOMS: atom_id res chain seq x y z
N MET A 1 -18.70 -31.88 1.58
CA MET A 1 -18.84 -31.80 3.05
C MET A 1 -19.72 -30.59 3.33
N PRO A 2 -20.83 -30.71 4.06
CA PRO A 2 -21.61 -29.53 4.40
C PRO A 2 -20.75 -28.66 5.33
N PHE A 3 -20.60 -27.39 4.99
CA PHE A 3 -20.05 -26.41 5.91
C PHE A 3 -21.18 -26.13 6.91
N ASP A 4 -20.98 -26.43 8.19
CA ASP A 4 -21.94 -26.05 9.22
C ASP A 4 -21.89 -24.53 9.36
N ASP A 5 -22.89 -23.85 8.79
CA ASP A 5 -23.03 -22.39 8.81
C ASP A 5 -23.24 -21.83 10.24
N ASP A 6 -23.53 -22.70 11.21
CA ASP A 6 -23.77 -22.36 12.61
C ASP A 6 -22.50 -22.29 13.47
N GLU A 7 -21.33 -22.67 12.95
CA GLU A 7 -20.07 -22.58 13.71
C GLU A 7 -19.67 -21.10 13.87
N PRO A 8 -19.43 -20.58 15.08
CA PRO A 8 -19.13 -19.15 15.26
C PRO A 8 -17.75 -18.76 14.70
N VAL A 9 -17.66 -17.56 14.11
CA VAL A 9 -16.40 -16.97 13.59
C VAL A 9 -15.36 -16.76 14.71
N PHE A 10 -15.86 -16.46 15.91
CA PHE A 10 -15.06 -16.34 17.12
C PHE A 10 -15.48 -17.41 18.13
N ARG A 11 -14.58 -18.35 18.43
CA ARG A 11 -14.80 -19.36 19.47
C ARG A 11 -14.30 -18.85 20.81
N ARG A 12 -14.88 -19.33 21.91
CA ARG A 12 -14.36 -19.00 23.26
C ARG A 12 -13.07 -19.78 23.49
N SER A 13 -11.97 -19.08 23.75
CA SER A 13 -10.68 -19.75 23.94
C SER A 13 -10.67 -20.57 25.24
N LYS A 14 -10.07 -21.77 25.16
CA LYS A 14 -9.94 -22.71 26.30
C LYS A 14 -8.65 -22.51 27.10
N PHE A 15 -7.67 -21.81 26.54
CA PHE A 15 -6.33 -21.66 27.12
C PHE A 15 -6.12 -20.39 27.96
N GLY A 16 -7.15 -19.56 28.12
CA GLY A 16 -7.19 -18.46 29.09
C GLY A 16 -6.40 -17.19 28.74
N THR A 17 -5.54 -17.22 27.72
CA THR A 17 -4.76 -16.05 27.25
C THR A 17 -5.57 -15.04 26.45
N ASN A 18 -6.70 -15.43 25.87
CA ASN A 18 -7.64 -14.53 25.23
C ASN A 18 -9.08 -14.99 25.52
N ARG A 19 -10.06 -14.08 25.49
CA ARG A 19 -11.47 -14.41 25.76
C ARG A 19 -12.15 -15.05 24.53
N TYR A 20 -11.65 -14.74 23.33
CA TYR A 20 -12.10 -15.28 22.06
C TYR A 20 -10.92 -15.61 21.13
N GLU A 21 -11.05 -16.67 20.34
CA GLU A 21 -10.09 -17.10 19.33
C GLU A 21 -10.76 -17.12 17.94
N TYR A 22 -10.00 -16.77 16.92
CA TYR A 22 -10.47 -16.79 15.55
C TYR A 22 -10.57 -18.23 15.05
N ASN A 23 -11.69 -18.55 14.40
CA ASN A 23 -11.94 -19.87 13.86
C ASN A 23 -11.65 -19.94 12.35
N PRO A 24 -10.50 -20.51 11.93
CA PRO A 24 -10.20 -20.68 10.52
C PRO A 24 -11.11 -21.71 9.82
N ASP A 25 -11.77 -22.60 10.55
CA ASP A 25 -12.67 -23.62 9.99
C ASP A 25 -14.08 -23.07 9.68
N ASN A 26 -14.41 -21.85 10.12
CA ASN A 26 -15.67 -21.21 9.74
C ASN A 26 -15.54 -20.71 8.28
N PRO A 27 -16.50 -21.05 7.38
CA PRO A 27 -16.46 -20.65 5.97
C PRO A 27 -16.46 -19.13 5.75
N VAL A 28 -17.19 -18.36 6.56
CA VAL A 28 -17.18 -16.89 6.57
C VAL A 28 -15.82 -16.37 7.01
N GLY A 29 -15.24 -16.95 8.05
CA GLY A 29 -13.89 -16.61 8.48
C GLY A 29 -12.88 -16.81 7.34
N MET A 30 -12.85 -18.01 6.77
CA MET A 30 -11.96 -18.32 5.66
C MET A 30 -12.19 -17.39 4.45
N ALA A 31 -13.45 -17.08 4.12
CA ALA A 31 -13.79 -16.14 3.05
C ALA A 31 -13.22 -14.73 3.32
N LEU A 32 -13.30 -14.23 4.56
CA LEU A 32 -12.73 -12.94 4.95
C LEU A 32 -11.21 -12.94 4.84
N ILE A 33 -10.53 -14.03 5.24
CA ILE A 33 -9.07 -14.16 5.05
C ILE A 33 -8.72 -14.11 3.57
N VAL A 34 -9.36 -14.95 2.75
CA VAL A 34 -9.07 -15.01 1.30
C VAL A 34 -9.34 -13.66 0.63
N LEU A 35 -10.47 -13.02 0.95
CA LEU A 35 -10.82 -11.70 0.44
C LEU A 35 -9.78 -10.64 0.84
N SER A 36 -9.35 -10.64 2.11
CA SER A 36 -8.34 -9.69 2.59
C SER A 36 -7.00 -9.84 1.84
N LEU A 37 -6.58 -11.09 1.60
CA LEU A 37 -5.35 -11.39 0.86
C LEU A 37 -5.46 -10.99 -0.62
N LEU A 38 -6.61 -11.23 -1.25
CA LEU A 38 -6.87 -10.79 -2.62
C LEU A 38 -6.82 -9.27 -2.75
N VAL A 39 -7.50 -8.54 -1.84
CA VAL A 39 -7.49 -7.07 -1.83
C VAL A 39 -6.06 -6.56 -1.64
N ALA A 40 -5.32 -7.09 -0.68
CA ALA A 40 -3.93 -6.70 -0.44
C ALA A 40 -3.04 -6.98 -1.67
N GLY A 41 -3.19 -8.16 -2.29
CA GLY A 41 -2.45 -8.53 -3.49
C GLY A 41 -2.74 -7.60 -4.67
N VAL A 42 -4.02 -7.25 -4.91
CA VAL A 42 -4.41 -6.30 -5.95
C VAL A 42 -3.83 -4.92 -5.70
N VAL A 43 -3.90 -4.42 -4.45
CA VAL A 43 -3.32 -3.12 -4.10
C VAL A 43 -1.80 -3.10 -4.34
N LEU A 44 -1.09 -4.14 -3.90
CA LEU A 44 0.35 -4.25 -4.11
C LEU A 44 0.70 -4.31 -5.61
N LEU A 45 -0.08 -5.03 -6.41
CA LEU A 45 0.09 -5.08 -7.86
C LEU A 45 -0.12 -3.71 -8.51
N LEU A 46 -1.18 -2.98 -8.13
CA LEU A 46 -1.44 -1.64 -8.63
C LEU A 46 -0.32 -0.65 -8.25
N MET A 47 0.26 -0.79 -7.05
CA MET A 47 1.41 0.00 -6.64
C MET A 47 2.67 -0.34 -7.44
N HIS A 48 2.91 -1.64 -7.71
CA HIS A 48 4.06 -2.10 -8.49
C HIS A 48 4.03 -1.56 -9.92
N GLU A 49 2.86 -1.63 -10.55
CA GLU A 49 2.65 -1.12 -11.93
C GLU A 49 2.48 0.41 -11.98
N HIS A 50 2.47 1.09 -10.83
CA HIS A 50 2.16 2.52 -10.73
C HIS A 50 0.89 2.88 -11.51
N ALA A 51 -0.20 2.17 -11.22
CA ALA A 51 -1.46 2.28 -11.94
C ALA A 51 -2.58 2.85 -11.05
N GLY A 52 -3.60 3.43 -11.70
CA GLY A 52 -4.80 3.96 -11.04
C GLY A 52 -4.45 5.01 -9.97
N PRO A 53 -4.87 4.81 -8.70
CA PRO A 53 -4.62 5.77 -7.62
C PRO A 53 -3.14 5.92 -7.25
N PHE A 54 -2.26 5.02 -7.72
CA PHE A 54 -0.82 5.06 -7.47
C PHE A 54 -0.01 5.50 -8.71
N ALA A 55 -0.68 6.03 -9.73
CA ALA A 55 -0.02 6.52 -10.93
C ALA A 55 0.97 7.65 -10.63
N ARG A 56 2.12 7.62 -11.31
CA ARG A 56 3.11 8.69 -11.19
C ARG A 56 2.57 9.96 -11.85
N PRO A 57 2.72 11.13 -11.22
CA PRO A 57 2.42 12.40 -11.86
C PRO A 57 3.29 12.57 -13.12
N ALA A 58 2.68 12.98 -14.24
CA ALA A 58 3.36 13.15 -15.52
C ALA A 58 4.50 14.18 -15.48
N ASP A 59 4.45 15.13 -14.55
CA ASP A 59 5.42 16.23 -14.46
C ASP A 59 6.82 15.79 -14.01
N ARG A 60 7.00 14.55 -13.50
CA ARG A 60 8.33 14.06 -13.08
C ARG A 60 9.27 13.73 -14.23
N ASP A 61 8.75 13.54 -15.44
CA ASP A 61 9.56 13.21 -16.61
C ASP A 61 9.98 14.45 -17.41
N THR A 62 9.41 15.62 -17.07
CA THR A 62 9.78 16.88 -17.72
C THR A 62 10.88 17.56 -16.90
N TYR A 63 12.13 17.21 -17.20
CA TYR A 63 13.25 18.01 -16.72
C TYR A 63 13.11 19.44 -17.27
N THR A 64 12.71 20.37 -16.39
CA THR A 64 12.82 21.80 -16.68
C THR A 64 14.22 22.22 -16.24
N PRO A 65 15.15 22.51 -17.17
CA PRO A 65 16.45 23.04 -16.77
C PRO A 65 16.23 24.32 -15.96
N ALA A 66 16.89 24.42 -14.80
CA ALA A 66 16.90 25.66 -14.05
C ALA A 66 17.36 26.79 -14.99
N PRO A 67 16.73 27.97 -14.97
CA PRO A 67 17.21 29.10 -15.75
C PRO A 67 18.69 29.30 -15.42
N ALA A 68 19.52 29.42 -16.47
CA ALA A 68 20.94 29.62 -16.31
C ALA A 68 21.17 30.80 -15.36
N VAL A 69 21.70 30.53 -14.17
CA VAL A 69 22.13 31.59 -13.26
C VAL A 69 23.20 32.35 -14.02
N PRO A 70 23.07 33.68 -14.23
CA PRO A 70 24.13 34.45 -14.84
C PRO A 70 25.40 34.19 -14.04
N SER A 71 26.41 33.60 -14.68
CA SER A 71 27.75 33.49 -14.11
C SER A 71 28.16 34.88 -13.67
N ALA A 72 28.55 35.03 -12.40
CA ALA A 72 29.01 36.30 -11.85
C ALA A 72 30.02 36.94 -12.83
N PRO A 73 29.95 38.27 -13.06
CA PRO A 73 30.91 38.92 -13.93
C PRO A 73 32.33 38.62 -13.45
N PRO A 74 33.29 38.41 -14.37
CA PRO A 74 34.65 38.09 -13.99
C PRO A 74 35.23 39.21 -13.11
N ALA A 75 36.05 38.82 -12.14
CA ALA A 75 36.52 39.72 -11.07
C ALA A 75 37.36 40.92 -11.56
N ASP A 76 37.71 40.93 -12.84
CA ASP A 76 38.44 42.00 -13.54
C ASP A 76 37.54 43.15 -14.01
N SER A 77 36.21 43.02 -13.95
CA SER A 77 35.28 44.10 -14.34
C SER A 77 35.10 45.20 -13.28
N TRP A 78 35.78 45.11 -12.14
CA TRP A 78 35.86 46.18 -11.14
C TRP A 78 37.15 46.99 -11.35
N GLN A 79 37.08 48.03 -12.19
CA GLN A 79 38.06 49.11 -12.23
C GLN A 79 37.40 50.40 -11.72
N PRO A 80 38.01 51.10 -10.72
CA PRO A 80 37.48 52.34 -10.17
C PRO A 80 37.59 53.53 -11.13
#